data_AF-A0A3D2NC97-F1
#
_entry.id   AF-A0A3D2NC97-F1
#
_cell.length_a   1.000
_cell.length_b   1.000
_cell.length_c   1.000
_cell.angle_alpha   90.00
_cell.angle_beta   90.00
_cell.angle_gamma   90.00
#
_symmetry.space_group_name_H-M   'P 1'
#
loop_
_entity.id
_entity.type
_entity.pdbx_description
1 polymer ?
#
loop_
_entity_poly.entity_id
_entity_poly.type
_entity_poly.pdbx_seq_one_letter_code
_entity_poly.pdbx_strand_id
1 'polypeptide(L)'
;MSGVDVSIALPEDETPGELIKGYFTLMRAFGWDLYVTSHFTLRESLGSQWFAARISELKDSDPKNWRPNHRFEPQDPGVILRDYVHEQDSPYLSVFGGQFQKQTAAKKILATRNTWFHFGDDPTTAQLVEAAKVVRGFVQSSGMHIVGRIDALIARLDDLRTGRYPADASQSPVATAPAAEAVPFDTPEDLPRPSIGGTWVGPIPELRYRMTRAGDVVHPDTMESVKSRVVGDPAEKLRAWTAVEPRGNELWIDTDGAIGGFIGATPRLLGYLGPDPKSDIARGFFTPHFYAVEGDEITDLDSGERRKAPFAEGLADGATLRVTTYGDVLVVRDADGIERVATVTAAEWFPGHLA
;
A
#
# COMPACT_ATOMS: atom_id res chain seq x y z
N MET A 1 6.82 34.33 -4.62
CA MET A 1 7.04 33.62 -3.35
C MET A 1 8.09 32.56 -3.61
N SER A 2 9.26 32.63 -2.97
CA SER A 2 10.28 31.56 -3.02
C SER A 2 9.77 30.39 -2.18
N GLY A 3 8.90 29.57 -2.80
CA GLY A 3 8.31 28.40 -2.16
C GLY A 3 9.40 27.41 -1.77
N VAL A 4 9.23 26.78 -0.60
CA VAL A 4 10.06 25.67 -0.17
C VAL A 4 10.04 24.63 -1.30
N ASP A 5 11.17 24.41 -1.97
CA ASP A 5 11.24 23.44 -3.06
C ASP A 5 11.37 22.03 -2.47
N VAL A 6 10.23 21.43 -2.12
CA VAL A 6 10.21 20.06 -1.60
C VAL A 6 10.08 19.09 -2.77
N SER A 7 11.22 18.55 -3.21
CA SER A 7 11.28 17.55 -4.29
C SER A 7 10.71 16.21 -3.82
N ILE A 8 10.04 15.51 -4.73
CA ILE A 8 9.72 14.08 -4.58
C ILE A 8 10.88 13.31 -5.21
N ALA A 9 11.53 12.43 -4.44
CA ALA A 9 12.60 11.60 -4.97
C ALA A 9 12.00 10.52 -5.88
N LEU A 10 12.58 10.38 -7.07
CA LEU A 10 12.20 9.36 -8.03
C LEU A 10 13.06 8.11 -7.77
N PRO A 11 12.46 6.94 -7.49
CA PRO A 11 13.22 5.70 -7.27
C PRO A 11 14.09 5.35 -8.48
N GLU A 12 15.33 4.93 -8.23
CA GLU A 12 16.27 4.49 -9.26
C GLU A 12 16.18 3.00 -9.58
N ASP A 13 15.71 2.20 -8.62
CA ASP A 13 15.42 0.78 -8.75
C ASP A 13 14.24 0.38 -7.85
N GLU A 14 13.92 -0.91 -7.80
CA GLU A 14 12.81 -1.44 -6.99
C GLU A 14 13.25 -1.93 -5.60
N THR A 15 14.44 -1.53 -5.13
CA THR A 15 14.89 -1.91 -3.79
C THR A 15 14.01 -1.26 -2.71
N PRO A 16 13.84 -1.93 -1.55
CA PRO A 16 13.06 -1.37 -0.45
C PRO A 16 13.48 0.04 -0.05
N GLY A 17 14.79 0.31 -0.03
CA GLY A 17 15.34 1.63 0.32
C GLY A 17 14.91 2.75 -0.63
N GLU A 18 14.95 2.50 -1.94
CA GLU A 18 14.52 3.47 -2.97
C GLU A 18 13.02 3.74 -2.89
N LEU A 19 12.21 2.69 -2.68
CA LEU A 19 10.75 2.82 -2.55
C LEU A 19 10.36 3.56 -1.27
N ILE A 20 11.01 3.26 -0.13
CA ILE A 20 10.84 3.97 1.13
C ILE A 20 11.16 5.47 0.96
N LYS A 21 12.30 5.78 0.32
CA LYS A 21 12.71 7.15 0.03
C LYS A 21 11.67 7.87 -0.83
N GLY A 22 11.17 7.22 -1.88
CA GLY A 22 10.10 7.76 -2.73
C GLY A 22 8.82 8.08 -1.96
N TYR A 23 8.36 7.16 -1.11
CA TYR A 23 7.18 7.35 -0.27
C TYR A 23 7.34 8.52 0.73
N PHE A 24 8.42 8.55 1.50
CA PHE A 24 8.60 9.59 2.51
C PHE A 24 8.77 10.98 1.90
N THR A 25 9.42 11.09 0.74
CA THR A 25 9.54 12.37 0.03
C THR A 25 8.23 12.80 -0.62
N LEU A 26 7.41 11.87 -1.12
CA LEU A 26 6.03 12.14 -1.54
C LEU A 26 5.21 12.72 -0.38
N MET A 27 5.18 12.04 0.77
CA MET A 27 4.39 12.48 1.93
C MET A 27 4.87 13.81 2.50
N ARG A 28 6.18 14.05 2.48
CA ARG A 28 6.77 15.34 2.87
C ARG A 28 6.34 16.45 1.91
N ALA A 29 6.47 16.26 0.59
CA ALA A 29 6.05 17.25 -0.39
C ALA A 29 4.55 17.54 -0.28
N PHE A 30 3.74 16.51 -0.09
CA PHE A 30 2.31 16.61 0.17
C PHE A 30 2.00 17.42 1.43
N GLY A 31 2.61 17.08 2.57
CA GLY A 31 2.42 17.80 3.82
C GLY A 31 2.77 19.29 3.73
N TRP A 32 3.84 19.63 3.01
CA TRP A 32 4.22 21.02 2.76
C TRP A 32 3.21 21.77 1.91
N ASP A 33 2.78 21.21 0.78
CA ASP A 33 1.80 21.88 -0.09
C ASP A 33 0.43 21.98 0.59
N LEU A 34 0.05 20.98 1.39
CA LEU A 34 -1.16 20.96 2.21
C LEU A 34 -1.13 22.07 3.26
N TYR A 35 -0.01 22.21 3.97
CA TYR A 35 0.20 23.29 4.93
C TYR A 35 0.19 24.65 4.25
N VAL A 36 0.91 24.83 3.15
CA VAL A 36 0.98 26.12 2.44
C VAL A 36 -0.40 26.55 1.93
N THR A 37 -1.14 25.62 1.32
CA THR A 37 -2.48 25.86 0.78
C THR A 37 -3.46 26.28 1.88
N SER A 38 -3.41 25.61 3.03
CA SER A 38 -4.27 25.93 4.17
C SER A 38 -3.82 27.19 4.92
N HIS A 39 -2.52 27.35 5.16
CA HIS A 39 -1.99 28.41 6.02
C HIS A 39 -2.27 29.80 5.48
N PHE A 40 -2.14 30.04 4.17
CA PHE A 40 -2.42 31.37 3.61
C PHE A 40 -3.88 31.76 3.80
N THR A 41 -4.81 30.84 3.53
CA THR A 41 -6.25 31.06 3.71
C THR A 41 -6.62 31.23 5.19
N LEU A 42 -6.13 30.34 6.06
CA LEU A 42 -6.52 30.31 7.47
C LEU A 42 -5.85 31.40 8.30
N ARG A 43 -4.63 31.83 7.94
CA ARG A 43 -3.96 32.93 8.63
C ARG A 43 -4.73 34.23 8.51
N GLU A 44 -5.37 34.48 7.38
CA GLU A 44 -6.13 35.71 7.15
C GLU A 44 -7.36 35.79 8.07
N SER A 45 -8.03 34.66 8.31
CA SER A 45 -9.26 34.60 9.13
C SER A 45 -9.00 34.31 10.61
N LEU A 46 -8.01 33.47 10.94
CA LEU A 46 -7.76 32.96 12.30
C LEU A 46 -6.48 33.52 12.94
N GLY A 47 -5.73 34.36 12.21
CA GLY A 47 -4.51 35.00 12.70
C GLY A 47 -3.25 34.13 12.58
N SER A 48 -2.08 34.70 12.90
CA SER A 48 -0.77 34.05 12.64
C SER A 48 -0.46 32.83 13.51
N GLN A 49 -1.16 32.66 14.63
CA GLN A 49 -0.96 31.54 15.57
C GLN A 49 -2.09 30.50 15.48
N TRP A 50 -2.90 30.53 14.43
CA TRP A 50 -4.10 29.69 14.29
C TRP A 50 -3.83 28.21 14.51
N PHE A 51 -2.71 27.69 13.98
CA PHE A 51 -2.39 26.26 14.06
C PHE A 51 -2.10 25.84 15.50
N ALA A 52 -1.28 26.62 16.23
CA ALA A 52 -0.98 26.34 17.63
C ALA A 52 -2.25 26.42 18.50
N ALA A 53 -3.12 27.40 18.23
CA ALA A 53 -4.40 27.54 18.92
C ALA A 53 -5.31 26.32 18.67
N ARG A 54 -5.47 25.89 17.41
CA ARG A 54 -6.27 24.73 17.02
C ARG A 54 -5.75 23.44 17.66
N ILE A 55 -4.43 23.20 17.65
CA ILE A 55 -3.85 22.02 18.29
C ILE A 55 -4.07 22.04 19.81
N SER A 56 -4.04 23.21 20.45
CA SER A 56 -4.37 23.32 21.88
C SER A 56 -5.82 22.93 22.15
N GLU A 57 -6.75 23.48 21.37
CA GLU A 57 -8.18 23.15 21.46
C GLU A 57 -8.43 21.65 21.31
N LEU A 58 -7.84 21.02 20.28
CA LEU A 58 -8.00 19.59 20.01
C LEU A 58 -7.44 18.71 21.13
N LYS A 59 -6.31 19.10 21.74
CA LYS A 59 -5.75 18.40 22.90
C LYS A 59 -6.66 18.47 24.12
N ASP A 60 -7.35 19.59 24.30
CA ASP A 60 -8.27 19.79 25.42
C ASP A 60 -9.60 19.05 25.20
N SER A 61 -10.08 18.97 23.95
CA SER A 61 -11.35 18.32 23.60
C SER A 61 -11.24 16.80 23.43
N ASP A 62 -10.16 16.29 22.84
CA ASP A 62 -9.94 14.87 22.60
C ASP A 62 -8.47 14.46 22.87
N PRO A 63 -8.10 14.36 24.17
CA PRO A 63 -6.73 14.01 24.58
C PRO A 63 -6.31 12.58 24.20
N LYS A 64 -7.26 11.72 23.79
CA LYS A 64 -6.98 10.34 23.35
C LYS A 64 -6.34 10.34 21.98
N ASN A 65 -6.92 11.09 21.02
CA ASN A 65 -6.39 11.18 19.67
C ASN A 65 -5.37 12.31 19.51
N TRP A 66 -5.48 13.37 20.32
CA TRP A 66 -4.58 14.51 20.36
C TRP A 66 -3.78 14.55 21.65
N ARG A 67 -2.72 13.75 21.71
CA ARG A 67 -1.94 13.54 22.94
C ARG A 67 -1.39 14.88 23.50
N PRO A 68 -1.68 15.25 24.77
CA PRO A 68 -1.30 16.56 25.33
C PRO A 68 0.20 16.85 25.26
N ASN A 69 1.04 15.83 25.53
CA ASN A 69 2.50 15.95 25.56
C ASN A 69 3.16 15.78 24.18
N HIS A 70 2.40 15.51 23.13
CA HIS A 70 2.95 15.33 21.79
C HIS A 70 3.05 16.66 21.05
N ARG A 71 4.15 16.86 20.32
CA ARG A 71 4.33 18.02 19.45
C ARG A 71 3.83 17.66 18.06
N PHE A 72 2.86 18.41 17.56
CA PHE A 72 2.32 18.26 16.22
C PHE A 72 2.94 19.29 15.30
N GLU A 73 3.47 18.84 14.17
CA GLU A 73 4.04 19.72 13.15
C GLU A 73 2.99 20.08 12.11
N PRO A 74 2.90 21.35 11.69
CA PRO A 74 1.89 21.78 10.72
C PRO A 74 2.11 21.21 9.32
N GLN A 75 3.29 20.68 9.01
CA GLN A 75 3.55 20.00 7.73
C GLN A 75 3.36 18.48 7.81
N ASP A 76 2.95 17.92 8.95
CA ASP A 76 2.57 16.51 9.00
C ASP A 76 1.18 16.35 8.37
N PRO A 77 1.06 15.70 7.19
CA PRO A 77 -0.24 15.51 6.56
C PRO A 77 -1.20 14.70 7.45
N GLY A 78 -0.69 13.83 8.33
CA GLY A 78 -1.53 13.08 9.27
C GLY A 78 -2.31 13.98 10.23
N VAL A 79 -1.72 15.11 10.62
CA VAL A 79 -2.37 16.08 11.52
C VAL A 79 -3.50 16.82 10.80
N ILE A 80 -3.20 17.41 9.64
CA ILE A 80 -4.19 18.20 8.89
C ILE A 80 -5.35 17.31 8.44
N LEU A 81 -5.06 16.14 7.88
CA LEU A 81 -6.09 15.26 7.35
C LEU A 81 -6.96 14.66 8.45
N ARG A 82 -6.40 14.37 9.64
CA ARG A 82 -7.19 13.89 10.77
C ARG A 82 -8.21 14.93 11.22
N ASP A 83 -7.78 16.17 11.45
CA ASP A 83 -8.69 17.27 11.79
C ASP A 83 -9.77 17.44 10.70
N TYR A 84 -9.36 17.49 9.43
CA TYR A 84 -10.27 17.63 8.28
C TYR A 84 -11.33 16.52 8.15
N VAL A 85 -10.99 15.29 8.54
CA VAL A 85 -11.87 14.12 8.40
C VAL A 85 -12.77 13.90 9.61
N HIS A 86 -12.25 14.13 10.82
CA HIS A 86 -12.93 13.72 12.05
C HIS A 86 -13.63 14.87 12.79
N GLU A 87 -13.18 16.12 12.59
CA GLU A 87 -13.71 17.26 13.34
C GLU A 87 -14.76 18.00 12.50
N GLN A 88 -15.99 18.10 13.02
CA GLN A 88 -17.10 18.74 12.31
C GLN A 88 -16.90 20.24 12.10
N ASP A 89 -16.16 20.87 13.00
CA ASP A 89 -15.84 22.30 12.99
C ASP A 89 -14.48 22.59 12.33
N SER A 90 -13.89 21.59 11.65
CA SER A 90 -12.54 21.69 11.14
C SER A 90 -12.35 22.94 10.27
N PRO A 91 -11.37 23.83 10.56
CA PRO A 91 -11.12 25.01 9.74
C PRO A 91 -10.72 24.65 8.31
N TYR A 92 -10.17 23.45 8.10
CA TYR A 92 -9.80 22.94 6.78
C TYR A 92 -11.01 22.71 5.86
N LEU A 93 -12.23 22.59 6.38
CA LEU A 93 -13.45 22.54 5.57
C LEU A 93 -13.66 23.82 4.76
N SER A 94 -13.23 24.98 5.28
CA SER A 94 -13.29 26.26 4.55
C SER A 94 -12.28 26.34 3.41
N VAL A 95 -11.19 25.57 3.48
CA VAL A 95 -10.11 25.56 2.48
C VAL A 95 -10.39 24.52 1.40
N PHE A 96 -10.68 23.29 1.80
CA PHE A 96 -10.80 22.15 0.88
C PHE A 96 -12.24 21.83 0.51
N GLY A 97 -13.22 22.35 1.26
CA GLY A 97 -14.64 21.98 1.15
C GLY A 97 -14.97 20.67 1.87
N GLY A 98 -16.24 20.43 2.13
CA GLY A 98 -16.76 19.21 2.77
C GLY A 98 -17.25 18.15 1.79
N GLN A 99 -16.78 18.13 0.54
CA GLN A 99 -17.26 17.15 -0.44
C GLN A 99 -16.86 15.74 -0.01
N PHE A 100 -17.84 14.81 -0.05
CA PHE A 100 -17.64 13.41 0.31
C PHE A 100 -16.41 12.78 -0.35
N GLN A 101 -16.22 13.00 -1.65
CA GLN A 101 -15.07 12.47 -2.40
C GLN A 101 -13.72 12.92 -1.84
N LYS A 102 -13.60 14.16 -1.37
CA LYS A 102 -12.35 14.69 -0.80
C LYS A 102 -12.08 14.15 0.59
N GLN A 103 -13.11 14.05 1.43
CA GLN A 103 -12.99 13.42 2.74
C GLN A 103 -12.65 11.94 2.61
N THR A 104 -13.24 11.25 1.64
CA THR A 104 -12.90 9.86 1.32
C THR A 104 -11.45 9.73 0.85
N ALA A 105 -10.98 10.61 -0.04
CA ALA A 105 -9.57 10.61 -0.43
C ALA A 105 -8.64 10.86 0.77
N ALA A 106 -8.97 11.80 1.67
CA ALA A 106 -8.22 12.05 2.90
C ALA A 106 -8.16 10.82 3.82
N LYS A 107 -9.30 10.12 4.02
CA LYS A 107 -9.36 8.84 4.76
C LYS A 107 -8.42 7.79 4.15
N LYS A 108 -8.42 7.64 2.82
CA LYS A 108 -7.52 6.72 2.10
C LYS A 108 -6.05 7.08 2.29
N ILE A 109 -5.69 8.36 2.29
CA ILE A 109 -4.31 8.81 2.55
C ILE A 109 -3.89 8.43 3.97
N LEU A 110 -4.74 8.68 4.98
CA LEU A 110 -4.46 8.32 6.37
C LEU A 110 -4.28 6.80 6.53
N ALA A 111 -5.19 6.01 5.96
CA ALA A 111 -5.08 4.55 5.99
C ALA A 111 -3.82 4.04 5.29
N THR A 112 -3.52 4.55 4.09
CA THR A 112 -2.29 4.22 3.36
C THR A 112 -1.07 4.55 4.22
N ARG A 113 -1.05 5.72 4.84
CA ARG A 113 0.05 6.14 5.70
C ARG A 113 0.29 5.16 6.84
N ASN A 114 -0.77 4.78 7.53
CA ASN A 114 -0.67 3.84 8.64
C ASN A 114 -0.25 2.44 8.18
N THR A 115 -0.75 1.98 7.02
CA THR A 115 -0.30 0.73 6.42
C THR A 115 1.21 0.76 6.17
N TRP A 116 1.76 1.83 5.59
CA TRP A 116 3.20 1.96 5.35
C TRP A 116 4.04 2.01 6.64
N PHE A 117 3.48 2.44 7.77
CA PHE A 117 4.19 2.47 9.06
C PHE A 117 4.09 1.17 9.86
N HIS A 118 3.07 0.34 9.60
CA HIS A 118 2.75 -0.81 10.45
C HIS A 118 2.75 -2.16 9.73
N PHE A 119 2.78 -2.17 8.39
CA PHE A 119 2.90 -3.39 7.62
C PHE A 119 4.38 -3.75 7.48
N GLY A 120 4.76 -4.88 8.07
CA GLY A 120 6.16 -5.29 8.26
C GLY A 120 6.85 -5.88 7.02
N ASP A 121 6.17 -5.97 5.88
CA ASP A 121 6.76 -6.48 4.64
C ASP A 121 7.49 -5.38 3.87
N ASP A 122 8.52 -5.78 3.12
CA ASP A 122 9.25 -4.87 2.23
C ASP A 122 8.28 -4.19 1.23
N PRO A 123 8.32 -2.85 1.08
CA PRO A 123 7.42 -2.16 0.17
C PRO A 123 7.66 -2.57 -1.29
N THR A 124 6.61 -2.41 -2.09
CA THR A 124 6.59 -2.73 -3.52
C THR A 124 6.29 -1.50 -4.35
N THR A 125 6.72 -1.53 -5.61
CA THR A 125 6.39 -0.50 -6.60
C THR A 125 4.87 -0.28 -6.71
N ALA A 126 4.08 -1.36 -6.65
CA ALA A 126 2.62 -1.29 -6.69
C ALA A 126 2.04 -0.50 -5.50
N GLN A 127 2.51 -0.75 -4.28
CA GLN A 127 2.07 -0.01 -3.09
C GLN A 127 2.43 1.48 -3.19
N LEU A 128 3.59 1.83 -3.77
CA LEU A 128 3.97 3.23 -3.93
C LEU A 128 3.16 3.92 -5.03
N VAL A 129 2.85 3.22 -6.12
CA VAL A 129 1.93 3.72 -7.16
C VAL A 129 0.55 3.98 -6.56
N GLU A 130 0.03 3.05 -5.74
CA GLU A 130 -1.24 3.21 -5.06
C GLU A 130 -1.24 4.48 -4.17
N ALA A 131 -0.23 4.62 -3.30
CA ALA A 131 -0.08 5.78 -2.44
C ALA A 131 0.00 7.09 -3.25
N ALA A 132 0.79 7.12 -4.32
CA ALA A 132 0.93 8.27 -5.20
C ALA A 132 -0.40 8.64 -5.88
N LYS A 133 -1.17 7.66 -6.37
CA LYS A 133 -2.48 7.88 -7.01
C LYS A 133 -3.51 8.44 -6.04
N VAL A 134 -3.57 7.92 -4.80
CA VAL A 134 -4.48 8.41 -3.77
C VAL A 134 -4.16 9.86 -3.43
N VAL A 135 -2.88 10.19 -3.18
CA VAL A 135 -2.44 11.56 -2.91
C VAL A 135 -2.72 12.48 -4.10
N ARG A 136 -2.42 12.03 -5.32
CA ARG A 136 -2.68 12.78 -6.56
C ARG A 136 -4.14 13.18 -6.70
N GLY A 137 -5.08 12.27 -6.44
CA GLY A 137 -6.52 12.55 -6.53
C GLY A 137 -6.97 13.66 -5.59
N PHE A 138 -6.49 13.63 -4.34
CA PHE A 138 -6.75 14.69 -3.37
C PHE A 138 -6.13 16.03 -3.81
N VAL A 139 -4.84 16.03 -4.17
CA VAL A 139 -4.10 17.22 -4.61
C VAL A 139 -4.77 17.87 -5.82
N GLN A 140 -5.14 17.08 -6.83
CA GLN A 140 -5.79 17.58 -8.04
C GLN A 140 -7.16 18.19 -7.73
N SER A 141 -8.01 17.50 -6.95
CA SER A 141 -9.34 18.00 -6.61
C SER A 141 -9.32 19.22 -5.68
N SER A 142 -8.22 19.42 -4.95
CA SER A 142 -7.99 20.56 -4.07
C SER A 142 -7.16 21.69 -4.70
N GLY A 143 -6.83 21.59 -6.00
CA GLY A 143 -6.11 22.65 -6.72
C GLY A 143 -4.70 22.91 -6.20
N MET A 144 -4.05 21.89 -5.64
CA MET A 144 -2.73 21.98 -5.05
C MET A 144 -1.61 21.90 -6.12
N HIS A 145 -0.40 22.37 -5.81
CA HIS A 145 0.66 22.65 -6.79
C HIS A 145 1.57 21.45 -7.11
N ILE A 146 1.55 20.40 -6.30
CA ILE A 146 2.47 19.26 -6.47
C ILE A 146 2.01 18.19 -7.47
N VAL A 147 0.86 18.34 -8.15
CA VAL A 147 0.31 17.32 -9.06
C VAL A 147 1.36 16.83 -10.07
N GLY A 148 2.05 17.74 -10.75
CA GLY A 148 3.04 17.38 -11.77
C GLY A 148 4.26 16.61 -11.22
N ARG A 149 4.62 16.83 -9.94
CA ARG A 149 5.70 16.05 -9.28
C ARG A 149 5.24 14.64 -8.96
N ILE A 150 3.97 14.48 -8.59
CA ILE A 150 3.38 13.16 -8.35
C ILE A 150 3.21 12.40 -9.66
N ASP A 151 2.80 13.08 -10.74
CA ASP A 151 2.75 12.50 -12.09
C ASP A 151 4.11 11.92 -12.51
N ALA A 152 5.20 12.65 -12.27
CA ALA A 152 6.55 12.17 -12.55
C ALA A 152 6.93 10.93 -11.72
N LEU A 153 6.54 10.87 -10.45
CA LEU A 153 6.74 9.68 -9.60
C LEU A 153 5.98 8.47 -10.15
N ILE A 154 4.70 8.62 -10.49
CA ILE A 154 3.87 7.54 -11.04
C ILE A 154 4.48 7.02 -12.35
N ALA A 155 4.88 7.91 -13.25
CA ALA A 155 5.54 7.54 -14.50
C ALA A 155 6.84 6.76 -14.27
N ARG A 156 7.70 7.20 -13.33
CA ARG A 156 8.93 6.48 -12.97
C ARG A 156 8.63 5.06 -12.47
N LEU A 157 7.64 4.91 -11.62
CA LEU A 157 7.28 3.60 -11.05
C LEU A 157 6.70 2.66 -12.11
N ASP A 158 5.91 3.18 -13.05
CA ASP A 158 5.43 2.41 -14.20
C ASP A 158 6.59 1.97 -15.11
N ASP A 159 7.59 2.83 -15.31
CA ASP A 159 8.78 2.50 -16.10
C ASP A 159 9.65 1.44 -15.42
N LEU A 160 9.85 1.51 -14.09
CA LEU A 160 10.52 0.47 -13.31
C LEU A 160 9.79 -0.88 -13.44
N ARG A 161 8.48 -0.89 -13.15
CA ARG A 161 7.65 -2.09 -13.20
C ARG A 161 7.66 -2.77 -14.57
N THR A 162 7.72 -1.97 -15.64
CA THR A 162 7.73 -2.47 -17.02
C THR A 162 9.13 -2.76 -17.56
N GLY A 163 10.19 -2.54 -16.76
CA GLY A 163 11.58 -2.71 -17.17
C GLY A 163 12.03 -1.70 -18.22
N ARG A 164 11.34 -0.56 -18.34
CA ARG A 164 11.71 0.56 -19.22
C ARG A 164 12.69 1.53 -18.56
N TYR A 165 12.93 1.40 -17.26
CA TYR A 165 13.92 2.17 -16.51
C TYR A 165 15.04 1.28 -15.95
N PRO A 166 16.32 1.69 -16.05
CA PRO A 166 16.80 2.87 -16.79
C PRO A 166 16.57 2.70 -18.29
N ALA A 167 16.10 3.76 -18.96
CA ALA A 167 15.92 3.73 -20.41
C ALA A 167 17.31 3.51 -21.02
N ASP A 168 17.49 2.45 -21.80
CA ASP A 168 18.76 2.11 -22.46
C ASP A 168 19.35 3.34 -23.16
N ALA A 169 20.24 4.05 -22.48
CA ALA A 169 21.15 4.97 -23.10
C ALA A 169 22.18 4.08 -23.79
N SER A 170 21.90 3.70 -25.03
CA SER A 170 22.83 3.14 -26.03
C SER A 170 24.05 2.47 -25.42
N GLN A 171 24.11 1.12 -25.42
CA GLN A 171 25.31 0.31 -25.18
C GLN A 171 26.62 1.11 -25.37
N SER A 172 27.04 1.77 -24.30
CA SER A 172 28.41 2.21 -24.12
C SER A 172 29.00 1.09 -23.29
N PRO A 173 30.16 0.52 -23.68
CA PRO A 173 30.73 -0.58 -22.95
C PRO A 173 30.90 -0.08 -21.52
N VAL A 174 30.12 -0.67 -20.61
CA VAL A 174 30.38 -0.56 -19.18
C VAL A 174 31.81 -1.03 -19.07
N ALA A 175 32.72 -0.10 -18.75
CA ALA A 175 33.99 -0.49 -18.20
C ALA A 175 33.60 -1.35 -17.00
N THR A 176 33.82 -2.66 -17.13
CA THR A 176 33.66 -3.62 -16.05
C THR A 176 34.63 -3.17 -14.97
N ALA A 177 34.19 -2.25 -14.12
CA ALA A 177 34.63 -2.24 -12.74
C ALA A 177 34.42 -3.69 -12.30
N PRO A 178 35.46 -4.38 -11.80
CA PRO A 178 35.28 -5.74 -11.34
C PRO A 178 34.14 -5.67 -10.34
N ALA A 179 33.02 -6.32 -10.68
CA ALA A 179 32.05 -6.69 -9.69
C ALA A 179 32.89 -7.39 -8.64
N ALA A 180 32.98 -6.82 -7.44
CA ALA A 180 33.43 -7.59 -6.31
C ALA A 180 32.54 -8.81 -6.34
N GLU A 181 33.14 -9.95 -6.70
CA GLU A 181 32.48 -11.25 -6.75
C GLU A 181 31.86 -11.37 -5.37
N ALA A 182 30.54 -11.14 -5.29
CA ALA A 182 29.83 -11.23 -4.04
C ALA A 182 30.01 -12.69 -3.66
N VAL A 183 30.88 -12.95 -2.69
CA VAL A 183 31.14 -14.29 -2.19
C VAL A 183 29.76 -14.87 -1.91
N PRO A 184 29.37 -15.99 -2.55
CA PRO A 184 28.09 -16.60 -2.30
C PRO A 184 27.99 -16.79 -0.80
N PHE A 185 27.10 -16.03 -0.15
CA PHE A 185 26.81 -16.30 1.23
C PHE A 185 26.05 -17.62 1.21
N ASP A 186 26.70 -18.67 1.73
CA ASP A 186 26.03 -19.95 1.97
C ASP A 186 24.81 -19.65 2.82
N THR A 187 23.66 -19.62 2.17
CA THR A 187 22.39 -19.35 2.81
C THR A 187 21.94 -20.71 3.32
N PRO A 188 21.74 -20.91 4.64
CA PRO A 188 21.31 -22.20 5.15
C PRO A 188 20.06 -22.69 4.41
N GLU A 189 20.07 -23.94 3.94
CA GLU A 189 18.93 -24.53 3.21
C GLU A 189 17.66 -24.59 4.07
N ASP A 190 17.79 -24.51 5.40
CA ASP A 190 16.71 -24.60 6.38
C ASP A 190 16.33 -23.24 7.00
N LEU A 191 16.47 -22.14 6.25
CA LEU A 191 15.93 -20.86 6.72
C LEU A 191 14.39 -20.92 6.74
N PRO A 192 13.75 -20.44 7.82
CA PRO A 192 12.29 -20.39 7.86
C PRO A 192 11.79 -19.51 6.72
N ARG A 193 10.74 -19.96 6.05
CA ARG A 193 10.09 -19.17 5.00
C ARG A 193 9.55 -17.86 5.58
N PRO A 194 9.59 -16.77 4.80
CA PRO A 194 8.92 -15.53 5.19
C PRO A 194 7.39 -15.73 5.28
N SER A 195 6.68 -14.72 5.77
CA SER A 195 5.23 -14.59 5.59
C SER A 195 4.84 -14.62 4.11
N ILE A 196 3.62 -15.04 3.81
CA ILE A 196 3.09 -14.92 2.44
C ILE A 196 3.02 -13.42 2.06
N GLY A 197 3.71 -13.03 1.00
CA GLY A 197 3.94 -11.64 0.60
C GLY A 197 5.36 -11.12 0.86
N GLY A 198 6.09 -11.78 1.76
CA GLY A 198 7.46 -11.45 2.13
C GLY A 198 8.50 -11.79 1.04
N THR A 199 9.69 -11.21 1.18
CA THR A 199 10.82 -11.43 0.27
C THR A 199 11.30 -12.87 0.32
N TRP A 200 11.37 -13.52 -0.83
CA TRP A 200 11.83 -14.90 -0.96
C TRP A 200 13.25 -15.05 -0.40
N VAL A 201 13.45 -16.09 0.41
CA VAL A 201 14.74 -16.43 1.00
C VAL A 201 15.17 -17.80 0.49
N GLY A 202 16.43 -17.89 0.09
CA GLY A 202 17.04 -19.12 -0.44
C GLY A 202 17.12 -19.17 -1.97
N PRO A 203 17.60 -20.30 -2.51
CA PRO A 203 17.74 -20.47 -3.95
C PRO A 203 16.38 -20.39 -4.66
N ILE A 204 16.39 -19.87 -5.89
CA ILE A 204 15.19 -19.82 -6.73
C ILE A 204 15.24 -21.00 -7.71
N PRO A 205 14.25 -21.91 -7.70
CA PRO A 205 14.15 -23.00 -8.67
C PRO A 205 14.17 -22.50 -10.12
N GLU A 206 14.83 -23.25 -11.00
CA GLU A 206 14.93 -22.92 -12.43
C GLU A 206 13.61 -23.13 -13.19
N LEU A 207 12.82 -24.15 -12.80
CA LEU A 207 11.57 -24.48 -13.48
C LEU A 207 10.52 -23.38 -13.28
N ARG A 208 10.09 -22.77 -14.39
CA ARG A 208 9.04 -21.76 -14.44
C ARG A 208 7.72 -22.36 -14.90
N TYR A 209 6.75 -22.36 -13.99
CA TYR A 209 5.36 -22.68 -14.29
C TYR A 209 4.69 -21.47 -14.94
N ARG A 210 3.86 -21.71 -15.95
CA ARG A 210 3.20 -20.64 -16.70
C ARG A 210 1.79 -20.40 -16.17
N MET A 211 1.43 -19.13 -16.03
CA MET A 211 0.06 -18.72 -15.78
C MET A 211 -0.71 -18.64 -17.09
N THR A 212 -1.90 -19.22 -17.11
CA THR A 212 -2.83 -19.14 -18.24
C THR A 212 -3.75 -17.94 -18.09
N ARG A 213 -4.38 -17.49 -19.19
CA ARG A 213 -5.38 -16.41 -19.15
C ARG A 213 -6.60 -16.73 -18.28
N ALA A 214 -6.85 -18.00 -17.99
CA ALA A 214 -7.94 -18.44 -17.14
C ALA A 214 -7.56 -18.49 -15.65
N GLY A 215 -6.37 -18.00 -15.27
CA GLY A 215 -5.87 -18.04 -13.90
C GLY A 215 -5.35 -19.40 -13.45
N ASP A 216 -5.17 -20.36 -14.37
CA ASP A 216 -4.52 -21.64 -14.06
C ASP A 216 -3.00 -21.53 -14.08
N VAL A 217 -2.31 -22.41 -13.35
CA VAL A 217 -0.85 -22.52 -13.30
C VAL A 217 -0.46 -23.91 -13.81
N VAL A 218 0.32 -23.95 -14.89
CA VAL A 218 0.64 -25.19 -15.60
C VAL A 218 2.14 -25.40 -15.77
N HIS A 219 2.56 -26.66 -15.82
CA HIS A 219 3.93 -27.00 -16.20
C HIS A 219 4.18 -26.57 -17.66
N PRO A 220 5.32 -25.95 -17.99
CA PRO A 220 5.55 -25.34 -19.31
C PRO A 220 5.58 -26.36 -20.46
N ASP A 221 6.08 -27.57 -20.19
CA ASP A 221 6.22 -28.63 -21.21
C ASP A 221 5.02 -29.58 -21.28
N THR A 222 4.55 -30.10 -20.15
CA THR A 222 3.44 -31.08 -20.12
C THR A 222 2.07 -30.43 -20.17
N MET A 223 1.97 -29.13 -19.93
CA MET A 223 0.70 -28.38 -19.78
C MET A 223 -0.21 -28.92 -18.66
N GLU A 224 0.32 -29.75 -17.77
CA GLU A 224 -0.42 -30.26 -16.62
C GLU A 224 -0.65 -29.15 -15.60
N SER A 225 -1.90 -29.01 -15.14
CA SER A 225 -2.25 -28.06 -14.09
C SER A 225 -1.76 -28.52 -12.73
N VAL A 226 -1.29 -27.57 -11.93
CA VAL A 226 -0.87 -27.82 -10.55
C VAL A 226 -2.06 -28.02 -9.59
N LYS A 227 -3.30 -27.77 -10.04
CA LYS A 227 -4.52 -27.88 -9.21
C LYS A 227 -4.64 -29.20 -8.46
N SER A 228 -4.27 -30.32 -9.09
CA SER A 228 -4.33 -31.65 -8.48
C SER A 228 -3.34 -31.83 -7.32
N ARG A 229 -2.33 -30.96 -7.21
CA ARG A 229 -1.30 -30.95 -6.16
C ARG A 229 -1.66 -30.00 -5.02
N VAL A 230 -2.71 -29.18 -5.17
CA VAL A 230 -3.11 -28.19 -4.18
C VAL A 230 -3.94 -28.84 -3.08
N VAL A 231 -3.55 -28.59 -1.83
CA VAL A 231 -4.34 -28.92 -0.64
C VAL A 231 -5.24 -27.74 -0.30
N GLY A 232 -6.55 -28.02 -0.15
CA GLY A 232 -7.58 -27.00 0.11
C GLY A 232 -8.41 -26.71 -1.13
N ASP A 233 -8.91 -25.47 -1.25
CA ASP A 233 -9.60 -25.00 -2.46
C ASP A 233 -8.56 -24.54 -3.51
N PRO A 234 -8.40 -25.26 -4.63
CA PRO A 234 -7.46 -24.86 -5.66
C PRO A 234 -7.85 -23.54 -6.32
N ALA A 235 -9.14 -23.24 -6.49
CA ALA A 235 -9.57 -22.02 -7.16
C ALA A 235 -9.16 -20.78 -6.36
N GLU A 236 -9.35 -20.80 -5.03
CA GLU A 236 -8.98 -19.66 -4.18
C GLU A 236 -7.47 -19.44 -4.10
N LYS A 237 -6.69 -20.52 -4.04
CA LYS A 237 -5.22 -20.43 -4.00
C LYS A 237 -4.63 -19.92 -5.30
N LEU A 238 -5.02 -20.50 -6.43
CA LEU A 238 -4.55 -20.03 -7.72
C LEU A 238 -4.94 -18.56 -7.95
N ARG A 239 -6.17 -18.17 -7.60
CA ARG A 239 -6.59 -16.76 -7.61
C ARG A 239 -5.66 -15.89 -6.76
N ALA A 240 -5.41 -16.26 -5.50
CA ALA A 240 -4.57 -15.46 -4.61
C ALA A 240 -3.12 -15.30 -5.11
N TRP A 241 -2.54 -16.35 -5.73
CA TRP A 241 -1.17 -16.29 -6.29
C TRP A 241 -1.09 -15.44 -7.56
N THR A 242 -2.17 -15.43 -8.35
CA THR A 242 -2.18 -14.78 -9.67
C THR A 242 -2.71 -13.35 -9.64
N ALA A 243 -3.48 -12.97 -8.60
CA ALA A 243 -4.03 -11.63 -8.40
C ALA A 243 -2.98 -10.51 -8.33
N VAL A 244 -1.71 -10.86 -8.06
CA VAL A 244 -0.60 -9.90 -8.02
C VAL A 244 0.17 -9.75 -9.31
N GLU A 245 -0.30 -10.39 -10.39
CA GLU A 245 0.30 -10.36 -11.73
C GLU A 245 1.83 -10.55 -11.71
N PRO A 246 2.34 -11.71 -11.25
CA PRO A 246 3.77 -12.00 -11.23
C PRO A 246 4.44 -11.71 -12.58
N ARG A 247 5.63 -11.11 -12.54
CA ARG A 247 6.39 -10.72 -13.73
C ARG A 247 6.59 -11.91 -14.66
N GLY A 248 6.28 -11.69 -15.95
CA GLY A 248 6.38 -12.73 -16.97
C GLY A 248 5.21 -13.73 -16.97
N ASN A 249 4.22 -13.58 -16.08
CA ASN A 249 3.17 -14.56 -15.86
C ASN A 249 3.75 -15.95 -15.50
N GLU A 250 4.84 -15.94 -14.74
CA GLU A 250 5.59 -17.13 -14.36
C GLU A 250 5.74 -17.25 -12.84
N LEU A 251 5.65 -18.49 -12.37
CA LEU A 251 5.83 -18.87 -10.96
C LEU A 251 6.88 -19.96 -10.86
N TRP A 252 7.44 -20.15 -9.67
CA TRP A 252 8.20 -21.35 -9.34
C TRP A 252 7.61 -22.06 -8.14
N ILE A 253 7.92 -23.35 -8.06
CA ILE A 253 7.50 -24.22 -6.96
C ILE A 253 8.77 -24.86 -6.42
N ASP A 254 9.05 -24.63 -5.15
CA ASP A 254 10.19 -25.24 -4.47
C ASP A 254 9.82 -26.65 -3.96
N THR A 255 10.82 -27.39 -3.51
CA THR A 255 10.75 -28.79 -3.07
C THR A 255 9.80 -29.01 -1.89
N ASP A 256 9.63 -28.01 -1.03
CA ASP A 256 8.67 -27.98 0.09
C ASP A 256 7.24 -27.59 -0.34
N GLY A 257 7.04 -27.30 -1.62
CA GLY A 257 5.78 -26.85 -2.18
C GLY A 257 5.51 -25.36 -2.00
N ALA A 258 6.47 -24.56 -1.54
CA ALA A 258 6.37 -23.10 -1.53
C ALA A 258 6.30 -22.56 -2.96
N ILE A 259 5.38 -21.62 -3.17
CA ILE A 259 5.15 -20.95 -4.45
C ILE A 259 5.80 -19.59 -4.39
N GLY A 260 6.71 -19.30 -5.32
CA GLY A 260 7.28 -17.98 -5.46
C GLY A 260 7.05 -17.38 -6.84
N GLY A 261 7.15 -16.05 -6.90
CA GLY A 261 7.05 -15.27 -8.13
C GLY A 261 7.79 -13.94 -7.99
N PHE A 262 8.15 -13.33 -9.12
CA PHE A 262 8.72 -11.98 -9.10
C PHE A 262 7.59 -10.95 -9.07
N ILE A 263 7.55 -10.12 -8.04
CA ILE A 263 6.67 -8.94 -7.98
C ILE A 263 7.55 -7.75 -8.28
N GLY A 264 7.48 -7.30 -9.54
CA GLY A 264 8.48 -6.39 -10.10
C GLY A 264 9.84 -7.09 -10.25
N ALA A 265 10.89 -6.57 -9.63
CA ALA A 265 12.24 -7.13 -9.61
C ALA A 265 12.50 -8.03 -8.37
N THR A 266 11.61 -7.99 -7.37
CA THR A 266 11.83 -8.67 -6.09
C THR A 266 11.15 -10.04 -6.07
N PRO A 267 11.87 -11.13 -5.76
CA PRO A 267 11.26 -12.43 -5.59
C PRO A 267 10.46 -12.47 -4.29
N ARG A 268 9.21 -12.93 -4.35
CA ARG A 268 8.29 -12.99 -3.20
C ARG A 268 7.73 -14.38 -3.01
N LEU A 269 7.44 -14.73 -1.76
CA LEU A 269 6.63 -15.90 -1.43
C LEU A 269 5.16 -15.56 -1.69
N LEU A 270 4.50 -16.34 -2.55
CA LEU A 270 3.10 -16.12 -2.92
C LEU A 270 2.14 -17.09 -2.23
N GLY A 271 2.62 -18.23 -1.74
CA GLY A 271 1.80 -19.21 -1.03
C GLY A 271 2.40 -20.61 -1.03
N TYR A 272 1.55 -21.62 -0.85
CA TYR A 272 1.97 -23.02 -0.75
C TYR A 272 1.00 -23.97 -1.46
N LEU A 273 1.53 -25.01 -2.10
CA LEU A 273 0.72 -26.16 -2.53
C LEU A 273 0.03 -26.80 -1.32
N GLY A 274 0.78 -27.00 -0.23
CA GLY A 274 0.30 -27.49 1.06
C GLY A 274 -0.49 -26.44 1.85
N PRO A 275 -0.92 -26.73 3.08
CA PRO A 275 -1.66 -25.76 3.91
C PRO A 275 -0.85 -24.50 4.19
N ASP A 276 -1.53 -23.34 4.25
CA ASP A 276 -0.87 -22.08 4.59
C ASP A 276 -0.45 -22.05 6.08
N PRO A 277 0.64 -21.34 6.43
CA PRO A 277 1.02 -21.09 7.82
C PRO A 277 -0.08 -20.39 8.61
N LYS A 278 -0.32 -20.81 9.85
CA LYS A 278 -1.38 -20.26 10.72
C LYS A 278 -1.02 -18.94 11.41
N SER A 279 0.26 -18.59 11.45
CA SER A 279 0.80 -17.48 12.26
C SER A 279 0.69 -16.10 11.62
N ASP A 280 0.35 -16.02 10.34
CA ASP A 280 0.43 -14.75 9.62
C ASP A 280 -0.76 -13.85 9.99
N ILE A 281 -0.46 -12.62 10.44
CA ILE A 281 -1.46 -11.59 10.73
C ILE A 281 -2.21 -11.23 9.43
N ALA A 282 -1.46 -11.13 8.33
CA ALA A 282 -2.01 -10.83 7.01
C ALA A 282 -1.23 -11.61 5.96
N ARG A 283 -1.94 -12.35 5.10
CA ARG A 283 -1.33 -13.10 4.00
C ARG A 283 -1.48 -12.35 2.69
N GLY A 284 -0.44 -12.37 1.89
CA GLY A 284 -0.45 -11.83 0.54
C GLY A 284 -0.36 -10.31 0.52
N PHE A 285 -0.98 -9.71 -0.49
CA PHE A 285 -0.77 -8.31 -0.82
C PHE A 285 -2.08 -7.54 -0.70
N PHE A 286 -2.04 -6.27 -0.32
CA PHE A 286 -3.26 -5.46 -0.30
C PHE A 286 -3.86 -5.30 -1.68
N THR A 287 -5.19 -5.43 -1.74
CA THR A 287 -6.00 -4.99 -2.87
C THR A 287 -6.03 -3.45 -2.92
N PRO A 288 -6.32 -2.85 -4.08
CA PRO A 288 -6.37 -1.39 -4.23
C PRO A 288 -7.61 -0.76 -3.56
N HIS A 289 -8.52 -1.56 -3.01
CA HIS A 289 -9.79 -1.11 -2.47
C HIS A 289 -9.67 -0.72 -0.99
N PHE A 290 -10.49 0.25 -0.59
CA PHE A 290 -10.59 0.70 0.79
C PHE A 290 -12.04 0.66 1.22
N TYR A 291 -12.27 0.31 2.47
CA TYR A 291 -13.61 0.21 3.02
C TYR A 291 -13.73 0.96 4.33
N ALA A 292 -14.93 1.36 4.70
CA ALA A 292 -15.24 1.93 6.01
C ALA A 292 -16.32 1.13 6.71
N VAL A 293 -16.19 1.02 8.03
CA VAL A 293 -17.24 0.48 8.91
C VAL A 293 -18.33 1.54 9.08
N GLU A 294 -19.59 1.15 8.85
CA GLU A 294 -20.78 1.95 9.12
C GLU A 294 -21.82 1.07 9.84
N GLY A 295 -21.81 1.08 11.18
CA GLY A 295 -22.65 0.19 11.97
C GLY A 295 -22.29 -1.28 11.79
N ASP A 296 -23.27 -2.08 11.34
CA ASP A 296 -23.10 -3.51 10.99
C ASP A 296 -22.76 -3.73 9.50
N GLU A 297 -22.53 -2.65 8.75
CA GLU A 297 -22.21 -2.67 7.34
C GLU A 297 -20.77 -2.22 7.07
N ILE A 298 -20.25 -2.69 5.93
CA ILE A 298 -19.00 -2.24 5.34
C ILE A 298 -19.36 -1.51 4.06
N THR A 299 -18.82 -0.31 3.89
CA THR A 299 -19.01 0.51 2.70
C THR A 299 -17.71 0.55 1.89
N ASP A 300 -17.76 0.19 0.62
CA ASP A 300 -16.66 0.45 -0.32
C ASP A 300 -16.52 1.96 -0.53
N LEU A 301 -15.33 2.49 -0.24
CA LEU A 301 -15.07 3.92 -0.33
C LEU A 301 -14.99 4.42 -1.78
N ASP A 302 -14.79 3.55 -2.78
CA ASP A 302 -14.80 3.96 -4.19
C ASP A 302 -16.21 4.06 -4.77
N SER A 303 -17.03 3.01 -4.60
CA SER A 303 -18.37 2.95 -5.19
C SER A 303 -19.49 3.45 -4.26
N GLY A 304 -19.27 3.46 -2.95
CA GLY A 304 -20.33 3.63 -1.95
C GLY A 304 -21.22 2.40 -1.78
N GLU A 305 -20.93 1.28 -2.43
CA GLU A 305 -21.64 0.02 -2.25
C GLU A 305 -21.50 -0.45 -0.79
N ARG A 306 -22.60 -0.96 -0.23
CA ARG A 306 -22.68 -1.43 1.15
C ARG A 306 -22.91 -2.91 1.21
N ARG A 307 -22.32 -3.55 2.22
CA ARG A 307 -22.51 -4.95 2.50
C ARG A 307 -22.57 -5.22 3.99
N LYS A 308 -23.52 -6.02 4.43
CA LYS A 308 -23.54 -6.54 5.79
C LYS A 308 -22.37 -7.47 6.02
N ALA A 309 -21.67 -7.28 7.12
CA ALA A 309 -20.55 -8.12 7.51
C ALA A 309 -20.63 -8.35 9.03
N PRO A 310 -20.94 -9.57 9.49
CA PRO A 310 -21.11 -9.82 10.93
C PRO A 310 -19.89 -9.44 11.78
N PHE A 311 -18.68 -9.54 11.23
CA PHE A 311 -17.45 -9.13 11.94
C PHE A 311 -17.31 -7.60 12.09
N ALA A 312 -18.11 -6.80 11.39
CA ALA A 312 -18.15 -5.36 11.59
C ALA A 312 -18.81 -4.98 12.92
N GLU A 313 -19.66 -5.87 13.47
CA GLU A 313 -20.26 -5.69 14.80
C GLU A 313 -19.15 -5.66 15.86
N GLY A 314 -18.88 -4.46 16.41
CA GLY A 314 -17.84 -4.24 17.43
C GLY A 314 -16.61 -3.48 16.93
N LEU A 315 -16.52 -3.19 15.62
CA LEU A 315 -15.56 -2.22 15.10
C LEU A 315 -16.08 -0.80 15.28
N ALA A 316 -15.17 0.17 15.37
CA ALA A 316 -15.55 1.57 15.50
C ALA A 316 -16.10 2.10 14.17
N ASP A 317 -17.22 2.84 14.23
CA ASP A 317 -17.75 3.55 13.06
C ASP A 317 -16.69 4.46 12.44
N GLY A 318 -16.59 4.41 11.11
CA GLY A 318 -15.59 5.13 10.34
C GLY A 318 -14.21 4.49 10.35
N ALA A 319 -13.98 3.36 11.04
CA ALA A 319 -12.73 2.61 10.95
C ALA A 319 -12.49 2.20 9.49
N THR A 320 -11.26 2.43 9.01
CA THR A 320 -10.89 2.06 7.65
C THR A 320 -10.37 0.63 7.62
N LEU A 321 -10.90 -0.16 6.69
CA LEU A 321 -10.50 -1.54 6.44
C LEU A 321 -9.72 -1.65 5.13
N ARG A 322 -8.78 -2.58 5.13
CA ARG A 322 -8.00 -3.03 3.97
C ARG A 322 -8.18 -4.52 3.81
N VAL A 323 -8.09 -5.03 2.59
CA VAL A 323 -8.21 -6.47 2.32
C VAL A 323 -7.04 -6.94 1.48
N THR A 324 -6.51 -8.12 1.77
CA THR A 324 -5.43 -8.73 1.00
C THR A 324 -5.94 -9.67 -0.11
N THR A 325 -5.05 -10.09 -1.02
CA THR A 325 -5.36 -11.09 -2.07
C THR A 325 -5.80 -12.45 -1.53
N TYR A 326 -5.50 -12.73 -0.27
CA TYR A 326 -5.97 -13.91 0.46
C TYR A 326 -7.32 -13.70 1.16
N GLY A 327 -7.92 -12.51 1.01
CA GLY A 327 -9.17 -12.16 1.67
C GLY A 327 -9.02 -11.86 3.16
N ASP A 328 -7.81 -11.64 3.67
CA ASP A 328 -7.62 -11.22 5.05
C ASP A 328 -8.08 -9.76 5.18
N VAL A 329 -9.13 -9.54 5.98
CA VAL A 329 -9.68 -8.21 6.26
C VAL A 329 -8.99 -7.64 7.48
N LEU A 330 -8.36 -6.49 7.29
CA LEU A 330 -7.55 -5.84 8.30
C LEU A 330 -8.13 -4.48 8.66
N VAL A 331 -8.23 -4.21 9.96
CA VAL A 331 -8.43 -2.85 10.47
C VAL A 331 -7.09 -2.18 10.69
N VAL A 332 -6.94 -0.96 10.19
CA VAL A 332 -5.71 -0.17 10.33
C VAL A 332 -5.93 0.89 11.41
N ARG A 333 -5.29 0.74 12.57
CA ARG A 333 -5.45 1.66 13.71
C ARG A 333 -4.20 2.52 13.90
N ASP A 334 -4.40 3.81 14.19
CA ASP A 334 -3.33 4.80 14.37
C ASP A 334 -2.33 4.48 15.50
N ALA A 335 -2.76 3.76 16.54
CA ALA A 335 -1.96 3.52 17.76
C ALA A 335 -1.52 2.06 17.95
N ASP A 336 -2.31 1.09 17.45
CA ASP A 336 -2.16 -0.33 17.77
C ASP A 336 -1.72 -1.18 16.57
N GLY A 337 -1.46 -0.54 15.43
CA GLY A 337 -1.02 -1.21 14.20
C GLY A 337 -2.17 -1.85 13.42
N ILE A 338 -1.88 -2.98 12.77
CA ILE A 338 -2.80 -3.68 11.88
C ILE A 338 -3.31 -4.94 12.58
N GLU A 339 -4.62 -5.15 12.56
CA GLU A 339 -5.28 -6.30 13.17
C GLU A 339 -6.18 -6.98 12.13
N ARG A 340 -6.08 -8.31 12.02
CA ARG A 340 -7.01 -9.11 11.19
C ARG A 340 -8.31 -9.34 11.92
N VAL A 341 -9.39 -8.86 11.35
CA VAL A 341 -10.75 -8.94 11.91
C VAL A 341 -11.58 -10.05 11.27
N ALA A 342 -11.23 -10.45 10.04
CA ALA A 342 -11.88 -11.56 9.34
C ALA A 342 -10.99 -12.12 8.22
N THR A 343 -11.41 -13.26 7.68
CA THR A 343 -10.97 -13.77 6.37
C THR A 343 -12.22 -14.02 5.55
N VAL A 344 -12.27 -13.53 4.31
CA VAL A 344 -13.42 -13.61 3.41
C VAL A 344 -13.04 -14.24 2.07
N THR A 345 -14.00 -14.92 1.45
CA THR A 345 -13.85 -15.47 0.09
C THR A 345 -14.29 -14.47 -0.97
N ALA A 346 -13.96 -14.73 -2.26
CA ALA A 346 -14.47 -13.90 -3.37
C ALA A 346 -16.00 -13.87 -3.46
N ALA A 347 -16.66 -14.95 -3.03
CA ALA A 347 -18.12 -15.03 -3.02
C ALA A 347 -18.76 -14.19 -1.90
N GLU A 348 -18.08 -14.09 -0.76
CA GLU A 348 -18.54 -13.36 0.41
C GLU A 348 -18.22 -11.87 0.34
N TRP A 349 -17.27 -11.47 -0.51
CA TRP A 349 -16.80 -10.09 -0.64
C TRP A 349 -17.35 -9.36 -1.88
N PHE A 350 -17.03 -8.06 -1.99
CA PHE A 350 -17.45 -7.20 -3.10
C PHE A 350 -17.04 -7.80 -4.46
N PRO A 351 -17.97 -7.93 -5.43
CA PRO A 351 -17.69 -8.60 -6.70
C PRO A 351 -16.51 -7.96 -7.43
N GLY A 352 -15.50 -8.78 -7.77
CA GLY A 352 -14.31 -8.33 -8.50
C GLY A 352 -13.20 -7.70 -7.64
N HIS A 353 -13.42 -7.49 -6.34
CA HIS A 353 -12.41 -6.85 -5.47
C HIS A 353 -11.34 -7.83 -4.97
N LEU A 354 -11.58 -9.14 -5.11
CA LEU A 354 -10.63 -10.22 -4.80
C LEU A 354 -10.26 -11.04 -6.04
N ALA A 355 -10.44 -10.50 -7.25
CA ALA A 355 -10.23 -11.21 -8.51
C ALA A 355 -8.75 -11.36 -8.87
#